data_AF-U1N6P5-F1
#
_entry.id   AF-U1N6P5-F1
#
_cell.length_a   1.000
_cell.length_b   1.000
_cell.length_c   1.000
_cell.angle_alpha   90.00
_cell.angle_beta   90.00
_cell.angle_gamma   90.00
#
_symmetry.space_group_name_H-M   'P 1'
#
loop_
_entity.id
_entity.type
_entity.pdbx_description
1 polymer ?
#
loop_
_entity_poly.entity_id
_entity_poly.type
_entity_poly.pdbx_seq_one_letter_code
_entity_poly.pdbx_strand_id
1 'polypeptide(L)'
;MTRTDFFVYADETTGEVVDTFLASKWEDDVTDVIEDSVMTAFGRDVTYDVFYDEVAVRELDTAAANPLAYKTADVVPTILVTIHREPASGDEALVRTWMAALKENDMLRHAEVHVDYVAKNGEILNDGTPLILSF
;
A
#
# COMPACT_ATOMS: atom_id res chain seq x y z
N MET A 1 16.78 13.58 -18.10
CA MET A 1 15.66 12.89 -18.78
C MET A 1 15.17 11.82 -17.83
N THR A 2 14.07 12.07 -17.13
CA THR A 2 13.35 11.05 -16.36
C THR A 2 12.51 10.27 -17.36
N ARG A 3 12.81 8.98 -17.50
CA ARG A 3 12.05 8.04 -18.33
C ARG A 3 10.94 7.50 -17.44
N THR A 4 9.70 7.86 -17.73
CA THR A 4 8.52 7.24 -17.11
C THR A 4 8.23 5.97 -17.90
N ASP A 5 8.42 4.81 -17.28
CA ASP A 5 8.00 3.53 -17.84
C ASP A 5 6.52 3.32 -17.44
N PHE A 6 5.66 3.06 -18.43
CA PHE A 6 4.24 2.77 -18.21
C PHE A 6 4.04 1.26 -18.40
N PHE A 7 3.45 0.59 -17.41
CA PHE A 7 3.08 -0.82 -17.54
C PHE A 7 1.68 -0.90 -18.13
N VAL A 8 1.62 -1.19 -19.43
CA VAL A 8 0.38 -1.39 -20.16
C VAL A 8 0.12 -2.89 -20.26
N TYR A 9 -0.93 -3.39 -19.62
CA TYR A 9 -1.40 -4.77 -19.78
C TYR A 9 -2.61 -4.80 -20.71
N ALA A 10 -2.59 -5.72 -21.68
CA ALA A 10 -3.76 -6.03 -22.47
C ALA A 10 -4.57 -7.10 -21.71
N ASP A 11 -5.82 -6.79 -21.38
CA ASP A 11 -6.75 -7.81 -20.88
C ASP A 11 -7.04 -8.78 -22.03
N GLU A 12 -6.52 -10.01 -21.95
CA GLU A 12 -6.66 -11.01 -23.01
C GLU A 12 -8.12 -11.49 -23.22
N THR A 13 -9.01 -11.16 -22.28
CA THR A 13 -10.43 -11.55 -22.29
C THR A 13 -11.28 -10.55 -23.08
N THR A 14 -10.95 -9.27 -22.97
CA THR A 14 -11.71 -8.17 -23.61
C THR A 14 -10.98 -7.53 -24.78
N GLY A 15 -9.66 -7.72 -24.87
CA GLY A 15 -8.79 -7.05 -25.84
C GLY A 15 -8.56 -5.56 -25.54
N GLU A 16 -9.01 -5.08 -24.37
CA GLU A 16 -8.82 -3.69 -23.98
C GLU A 16 -7.42 -3.47 -23.41
N VAL A 17 -6.84 -2.34 -23.81
CA VAL A 17 -5.63 -1.79 -23.20
C VAL A 17 -6.04 -1.14 -21.88
N VAL A 18 -5.67 -1.75 -20.75
CA VAL A 18 -6.03 -1.22 -19.44
C VAL A 18 -5.01 -0.17 -19.04
N ASP A 19 -5.47 1.08 -18.87
CA ASP A 19 -4.67 2.19 -18.37
C ASP A 19 -4.59 2.12 -16.84
N THR A 20 -3.48 1.59 -16.34
CA THR A 20 -3.18 1.45 -14.90
C THR A 20 -2.45 2.66 -14.35
N PHE A 21 -2.12 3.65 -15.21
CA PHE A 21 -1.25 4.78 -14.87
C PHE A 21 -1.70 5.51 -13.61
N LEU A 22 -3.01 5.66 -13.44
CA LEU A 22 -3.56 6.42 -12.33
C LEU A 22 -3.46 5.68 -10.99
N ALA A 23 -3.71 4.37 -10.99
CA ALA A 23 -3.53 3.53 -9.82
C ALA A 23 -2.05 3.51 -9.41
N SER A 24 -1.14 3.23 -10.36
CA SER A 24 0.31 3.26 -10.08
C SER A 24 0.78 4.63 -9.60
N LYS A 25 0.25 5.72 -10.15
CA LYS A 25 0.56 7.06 -9.65
C LYS A 25 0.12 7.25 -8.20
N TRP A 26 -1.06 6.76 -7.82
CA TRP A 26 -1.53 6.84 -6.44
C TRP A 26 -0.71 5.95 -5.51
N GLU A 27 -0.30 4.77 -5.97
CA GLU A 27 0.60 3.88 -5.23
C GLU A 27 1.94 4.59 -4.92
N ASP A 28 2.55 5.23 -5.93
CA ASP A 28 3.77 6.03 -5.77
C ASP A 28 3.55 7.22 -4.81
N ASP A 29 2.49 8.00 -5.04
CA ASP A 29 2.19 9.20 -4.23
C ASP A 29 1.92 8.82 -2.75
N VAL A 30 1.29 7.67 -2.49
CA VAL A 30 1.08 7.16 -1.12
C VAL A 30 2.39 6.63 -0.53
N THR A 31 3.17 5.88 -1.30
CA THR A 31 4.47 5.32 -0.88
C THR A 31 5.39 6.42 -0.36
N ASP A 32 5.49 7.54 -1.09
CA ASP A 32 6.27 8.71 -0.70
C ASP A 32 5.74 9.36 0.58
N VAL A 33 4.41 9.45 0.73
CA VAL A 33 3.79 10.11 1.89
C VAL A 33 3.94 9.30 3.18
N ILE A 34 3.94 7.97 3.10
CA ILE A 34 4.01 7.12 4.30
C ILE A 34 5.43 6.72 4.69
N GLU A 35 6.44 6.98 3.85
CA GLU A 35 7.84 6.55 4.05
C GLU A 35 8.37 6.89 5.45
N ASP A 36 8.33 8.18 5.82
CA ASP A 36 8.78 8.65 7.14
C ASP A 36 8.00 8.01 8.30
N SER A 37 6.70 7.76 8.10
CA SER A 37 5.84 7.15 9.11
C SER A 37 6.18 5.67 9.30
N VAL A 38 6.42 4.93 8.21
CA VAL A 38 6.87 3.54 8.23
C VAL A 38 8.22 3.43 8.93
N MET A 39 9.19 4.27 8.55
CA MET A 39 10.52 4.30 9.18
C MET A 39 10.45 4.62 10.68
N THR A 40 9.55 5.51 11.08
CA THR A 40 9.33 5.87 12.49
C THR A 40 8.73 4.71 13.28
N ALA A 41 7.76 3.99 12.69
CA ALA A 41 7.06 2.91 13.37
C ALA A 41 7.88 1.61 13.45
N PHE A 42 8.50 1.20 12.34
CA PHE A 42 9.08 -0.14 12.18
C PHE A 42 10.61 -0.13 12.10
N GLY A 43 11.23 1.03 11.93
CA GLY A 43 12.68 1.17 11.73
C GLY A 43 13.09 0.91 10.28
N ARG A 44 14.34 0.48 10.08
CA ARG A 44 14.94 0.31 8.74
C ARG A 44 14.90 -1.12 8.18
N ASP A 45 14.57 -2.11 9.01
CA ASP A 45 14.53 -3.52 8.63
C ASP A 45 13.10 -3.92 8.19
N VAL A 46 12.48 -3.06 7.37
CA VAL A 46 11.12 -3.19 6.85
C VAL A 46 11.11 -2.85 5.37
N THR A 47 10.32 -3.56 4.58
CA THR A 47 9.93 -3.16 3.23
C THR A 47 8.43 -3.00 3.17
N TYR A 48 7.95 -2.19 2.24
CA TYR A 48 6.52 -1.98 2.07
C TYR A 48 6.18 -1.66 0.62
N ASP A 49 4.99 -2.06 0.22
CA ASP A 49 4.42 -1.82 -1.10
C ASP A 49 2.96 -1.37 -0.93
N VAL A 50 2.51 -0.47 -1.80
CA VAL A 50 1.13 0.04 -1.81
C VAL A 50 0.46 -0.42 -3.09
N PHE A 51 -0.78 -0.88 -2.96
CA PHE A 51 -1.59 -1.36 -4.07
C PHE A 51 -2.97 -0.73 -4.04
N TYR A 52 -3.45 -0.31 -5.21
CA TYR A 52 -4.84 0.09 -5.43
C TYR A 52 -5.53 -0.88 -6.39
N ASP A 53 -6.82 -1.12 -6.17
CA ASP A 53 -7.65 -1.80 -7.17
C ASP A 53 -7.80 -0.87 -8.39
N GLU A 54 -7.14 -1.24 -9.49
CA GLU A 54 -7.11 -0.46 -10.74
C GLU A 54 -8.52 -0.22 -11.31
N VAL A 55 -9.43 -1.20 -11.16
CA VAL A 55 -10.81 -1.09 -11.65
C VAL A 55 -11.56 -0.06 -10.80
N ALA A 56 -11.42 -0.14 -9.48
CA ALA A 56 -12.06 0.81 -8.56
C ALA A 56 -11.55 2.24 -8.77
N VAL A 57 -10.25 2.45 -8.99
CA VAL A 57 -9.68 3.77 -9.30
C VAL A 57 -10.23 4.31 -10.63
N ARG A 58 -10.35 3.45 -11.64
CA ARG A 58 -10.86 3.84 -12.97
C ARG A 58 -12.33 4.26 -12.95
N GLU A 59 -13.16 3.62 -12.11
CA GLU A 59 -14.58 3.94 -11.98
C GLU A 59 -14.85 5.35 -11.37
N LEU A 60 -13.83 6.02 -10.84
CA LEU A 60 -13.93 7.38 -10.30
C LEU A 60 -13.94 8.50 -11.36
N ASP A 61 -13.76 8.17 -12.65
CA ASP A 61 -13.76 9.11 -13.79
C ASP A 61 -12.82 10.32 -13.54
N THR A 62 -13.13 11.52 -14.05
CA THR A 62 -12.32 12.75 -13.91
C THR A 62 -11.95 13.13 -12.48
N ALA A 63 -12.65 12.62 -11.45
CA ALA A 63 -12.31 12.89 -10.06
C ALA A 63 -10.95 12.30 -9.68
N ALA A 64 -10.54 11.20 -10.31
CA ALA A 64 -9.28 10.54 -9.99
C ALA A 64 -8.06 11.27 -10.57
N ALA A 65 -8.24 12.11 -11.61
CA ALA A 65 -7.15 12.90 -12.20
C ALA A 65 -6.59 14.00 -11.27
N ASN A 66 -7.25 14.27 -10.14
CA ASN A 66 -6.71 15.15 -9.11
C ASN A 66 -5.57 14.43 -8.36
N PRO A 67 -4.36 15.03 -8.26
CA PRO A 67 -3.21 14.41 -7.61
C PRO A 67 -3.38 14.14 -6.10
N LEU A 68 -4.41 14.71 -5.45
CA LEU A 68 -4.75 14.44 -4.04
C LEU A 68 -6.02 13.61 -3.89
N ALA A 69 -6.56 13.06 -4.98
CA ALA A 69 -7.79 12.28 -4.94
C ALA A 69 -7.68 11.05 -4.03
N TYR A 70 -6.52 10.40 -3.97
CA TYR A 70 -6.26 9.24 -3.10
C TYR A 70 -6.53 9.50 -1.61
N LYS A 71 -6.42 10.76 -1.15
CA LYS A 71 -6.72 11.13 0.24
C LYS A 71 -8.20 11.18 0.57
N THR A 72 -9.04 11.39 -0.43
CA THR A 72 -10.47 11.71 -0.25
C THR A 72 -11.42 10.71 -0.90
N ALA A 73 -10.93 10.00 -1.92
CA ALA A 73 -11.65 8.95 -2.63
C ALA A 73 -12.02 7.81 -1.69
N ASP A 74 -13.14 7.16 -2.00
CA ASP A 74 -13.64 5.99 -1.27
C ASP A 74 -13.07 4.70 -1.87
N VAL A 75 -11.76 4.70 -2.16
CA VAL A 75 -11.02 3.53 -2.65
C VAL A 75 -9.99 3.18 -1.60
N VAL A 76 -9.99 1.93 -1.17
CA VAL A 76 -9.15 1.45 -0.07
C VAL A 76 -7.85 0.87 -0.64
N PRO A 77 -6.68 1.48 -0.37
CA PRO A 77 -5.41 0.87 -0.71
C PRO A 77 -5.12 -0.33 0.20
N THR A 78 -4.39 -1.30 -0.35
CA THR A 78 -3.71 -2.33 0.42
C THR A 78 -2.25 -1.95 0.60
N ILE A 79 -1.77 -1.92 1.84
CA ILE A 79 -0.36 -1.71 2.18
C ILE A 79 0.20 -3.04 2.65
N LEU A 80 1.12 -3.61 1.87
CA LEU A 80 1.87 -4.79 2.29
C LEU A 80 3.11 -4.31 3.04
N VAL A 81 3.28 -4.75 4.28
CA VAL A 81 4.43 -4.44 5.13
C VAL A 81 5.17 -5.74 5.44
N THR A 82 6.43 -5.84 5.01
CA THR A 82 7.27 -7.00 5.30
C THR A 82 8.31 -6.65 6.36
N ILE A 83 8.21 -7.29 7.53
CA ILE A 83 9.09 -7.07 8.68
C ILE A 83 10.16 -8.18 8.70
N HIS A 84 11.44 -7.80 8.72
CA HIS A 84 12.57 -8.73 8.58
C HIS A 84 13.02 -9.35 9.92
N ARG A 85 12.07 -9.97 10.66
CA ARG A 85 12.29 -10.71 11.90
C ARG A 85 11.13 -11.66 12.19
N GLU A 86 11.28 -12.49 13.21
CA GLU A 86 10.17 -13.28 13.75
C GLU A 86 9.05 -12.38 14.32
N PRO A 87 7.78 -12.84 14.25
CA PRO A 87 6.65 -12.15 14.87
C PRO A 87 6.87 -11.96 16.38
N ALA A 88 6.47 -10.81 16.89
CA ALA A 88 6.48 -10.49 18.31
C ALA A 88 5.08 -10.14 18.80
N SER A 89 4.78 -10.44 20.06
CA SER A 89 3.45 -10.23 20.65
C SER A 89 2.97 -8.77 20.68
N GLY A 90 3.87 -7.80 20.50
CA GLY A 90 3.55 -6.37 20.43
C GLY A 90 3.23 -5.85 19.02
N ASP A 91 3.36 -6.67 17.98
CA ASP A 91 3.36 -6.19 16.60
C ASP A 91 1.99 -5.68 16.15
N GLU A 92 0.90 -6.36 16.54
CA GLU A 92 -0.45 -5.86 16.24
C GLU A 92 -0.68 -4.48 16.85
N ALA A 93 -0.26 -4.26 18.10
CA ALA A 93 -0.41 -2.96 18.76
C ALA A 93 0.44 -1.87 18.09
N LEU A 94 1.65 -2.22 17.65
CA LEU A 94 2.51 -1.33 16.87
C LEU A 94 1.85 -0.92 15.55
N VAL A 95 1.34 -1.89 14.79
CA VAL A 95 0.69 -1.65 13.49
C VAL A 95 -0.57 -0.80 13.68
N ARG A 96 -1.40 -1.08 14.70
CA ARG A 96 -2.58 -0.26 15.02
C ARG A 96 -2.21 1.18 15.38
N THR A 97 -1.12 1.37 16.13
CA THR A 97 -0.63 2.72 16.49
C THR A 97 -0.18 3.48 15.25
N TRP A 98 0.54 2.81 14.34
CA TRP A 98 0.94 3.38 13.07
C TRP A 98 -0.26 3.72 12.18
N MET A 99 -1.23 2.81 12.02
CA MET A 99 -2.47 3.06 11.29
C MET A 99 -3.25 4.26 11.85
N ALA A 100 -3.34 4.39 13.18
CA ALA A 100 -3.95 5.55 13.81
C ALA A 100 -3.20 6.84 13.44
N ALA A 101 -1.86 6.83 13.44
CA ALA A 101 -1.08 7.98 13.01
C ALA A 101 -1.32 8.35 11.53
N LEU A 102 -1.44 7.38 10.62
CA LEU A 102 -1.78 7.65 9.22
C LEU A 102 -3.13 8.38 9.08
N LYS A 103 -4.12 7.93 9.86
CA LYS A 103 -5.47 8.51 9.88
C LYS A 103 -5.48 9.91 10.51
N GLU A 104 -4.86 10.07 11.67
CA GLU A 104 -4.86 11.31 12.44
C GLU A 104 -4.07 12.44 11.76
N ASN A 105 -3.04 12.11 10.98
CA ASN A 105 -2.24 13.07 10.22
C ASN A 105 -2.77 13.32 8.79
N ASP A 106 -3.98 12.85 8.47
CA ASP A 106 -4.62 13.04 7.15
C ASP A 106 -3.71 12.56 5.98
N MET A 107 -2.96 11.48 6.24
CA MET A 107 -2.13 10.82 5.23
C MET A 107 -3.00 9.89 4.38
N LEU A 108 -3.84 9.09 5.04
CA LEU A 108 -4.78 8.17 4.40
C LEU A 108 -6.12 8.16 5.15
N ARG A 109 -7.21 8.15 4.39
CA ARG A 109 -8.57 8.07 4.94
C ARG A 109 -8.94 6.65 5.35
N HIS A 110 -8.56 5.68 4.51
CA HIS A 110 -8.78 4.25 4.68
C HIS A 110 -7.54 3.50 4.21
N ALA A 111 -7.27 2.33 4.78
CA ALA A 111 -6.35 1.35 4.22
C ALA A 111 -6.62 -0.04 4.79
N GLU A 112 -6.23 -1.06 4.05
CA GLU A 112 -6.00 -2.41 4.53
C GLU A 112 -4.50 -2.65 4.64
N VAL A 113 -4.02 -3.14 5.78
CA VAL A 113 -2.60 -3.40 6.05
C VAL A 113 -2.41 -4.89 6.21
N HIS A 114 -1.50 -5.45 5.41
CA HIS A 114 -1.08 -6.85 5.46
C HIS A 114 0.34 -6.88 6.00
N VAL A 115 0.58 -7.67 7.03
CA VAL A 115 1.92 -7.80 7.61
C VAL A 115 2.47 -9.20 7.36
N ASP A 116 3.58 -9.24 6.64
CA ASP A 116 4.37 -10.43 6.38
C ASP A 116 5.65 -10.41 7.22
N TYR A 117 6.08 -11.58 7.65
CA TYR A 117 7.35 -11.75 8.37
C TYR A 117 8.33 -12.56 7.54
N VAL A 118 9.54 -12.05 7.42
CA VAL A 118 10.64 -12.73 6.73
C VAL A 118 11.83 -12.84 7.67
N ALA A 119 12.31 -14.06 7.91
CA ALA A 119 13.52 -14.29 8.67
C ALA A 119 14.74 -13.67 7.96
N LYS A 120 15.80 -13.41 8.72
CA LYS A 120 17.05 -12.85 8.16
C LYS A 120 17.70 -13.69 7.06
N ASN A 121 17.35 -14.98 6.98
CA ASN A 121 17.78 -15.90 5.94
C ASN A 121 16.89 -15.88 4.68
N GLY A 122 15.84 -15.06 4.65
CA GLY A 122 14.87 -14.95 3.55
C GLY A 122 13.69 -15.91 3.63
N GLU A 123 13.57 -16.70 4.70
CA GLU A 123 12.43 -17.60 4.89
C GLU A 123 11.17 -16.82 5.29
N ILE A 124 10.06 -17.06 4.59
CA ILE A 124 8.76 -16.48 4.96
C ILE A 124 8.26 -17.21 6.22
N LEU A 125 8.01 -16.44 7.27
CA LEU A 125 7.68 -16.93 8.60
C LEU A 125 6.18 -16.92 8.90
N ASN A 126 5.33 -16.56 7.93
CA ASN A 126 3.89 -16.58 8.08
C ASN A 126 3.41 -18.02 8.31
N ASP A 127 3.27 -18.39 9.57
CA ASP A 127 2.91 -19.70 10.10
C ASP A 127 1.39 -19.98 10.05
N GLY A 128 0.72 -19.35 9.08
CA GLY A 128 -0.68 -19.63 8.70
C GLY A 128 -1.72 -18.65 9.23
N THR A 129 -1.34 -17.63 10.01
CA THR A 129 -2.25 -16.53 10.38
C THR A 129 -1.67 -15.19 9.93
N PRO A 130 -2.09 -14.65 8.78
CA PRO A 130 -1.66 -13.33 8.35
C PRO A 130 -2.22 -12.26 9.28
N LEU A 131 -1.41 -11.27 9.64
CA LEU A 131 -1.90 -10.10 10.37
C LEU A 131 -2.45 -9.11 9.34
N ILE A 132 -3.77 -9.06 9.23
CA ILE A 132 -4.50 -8.17 8.32
C ILE A 132 -5.39 -7.24 9.15
N LEU A 133 -5.22 -5.94 8.98
CA LEU A 133 -5.92 -4.90 9.74
C LEU A 133 -6.45 -3.81 8.81
N SER A 134 -7.54 -3.15 9.15
CA SER A 134 -8.09 -2.04 8.36
C SER A 134 -8.58 -0.87 9.23
N PHE A 135 -8.68 0.33 8.64
CA PHE A 135 -9.14 1.55 9.33
C PHE A 135 -9.88 2.56 8.45
#